data_AF-A0A2S3U1X3-F1
#
_entry.id   AF-A0A2S3U1X3-F1
#
_cell.length_a   1.000
_cell.length_b   1.000
_cell.length_c   1.000
_cell.angle_alpha   90.00
_cell.angle_beta   90.00
_cell.angle_gamma   90.00
#
_symmetry.space_group_name_H-M   'P 1'
#
loop_
_entity.id
_entity.type
_entity.pdbx_description
1 polymer ?
#
loop_
_entity_poly.entity_id
_entity_poly.type
_entity_poly.pdbx_seq_one_letter_code
_entity_poly.pdbx_strand_id
1 'polypeptide(L)'
;MNDNLKQHFRDSEAPFIEQVTGWLRQVADQYRPILTAFLNPRQIYIAQTLVNQLDDVRMRASGGFEGAELQRILFTRCITNLKWPIFKSHCLTLFIP
;
A
#
# COMPACT_ATOMS: atom_id res chain seq x y z
N MET A 1 -11.59 19.33 5.49
CA MET A 1 -10.28 19.63 6.11
C MET A 1 -9.31 18.51 5.73
N ASN A 2 -8.30 18.78 4.91
CA ASN A 2 -7.06 17.97 4.78
C ASN A 2 -6.00 18.80 4.02
N ASP A 3 -5.81 20.04 4.46
CA ASP A 3 -4.88 21.00 3.84
C ASP A 3 -3.45 20.90 4.41
N ASN A 4 -3.23 20.02 5.39
CA ASN A 4 -1.95 19.93 6.11
C ASN A 4 -0.97 18.89 5.51
N LEU A 5 -1.41 18.04 4.58
CA LEU A 5 -0.59 16.95 4.04
C LEU A 5 0.45 17.47 3.04
N LYS A 6 0.14 18.51 2.26
CA LYS A 6 1.07 19.07 1.27
C LYS A 6 2.21 19.89 1.90
N GLN A 7 2.06 20.32 3.15
CA GLN A 7 3.04 21.21 3.81
C GLN A 7 4.21 20.48 4.49
N HIS A 8 4.27 19.14 4.47
CA HIS A 8 5.29 18.36 5.18
C HIS A 8 6.29 17.59 4.30
N PHE A 9 6.17 17.66 2.98
CA PHE A 9 7.11 16.98 2.09
C PHE A 9 8.37 17.84 1.91
N ARG A 10 9.52 17.29 2.30
CA ARG A 10 10.83 17.87 1.97
C ARG A 10 11.14 17.59 0.50
N ASP A 11 11.88 18.46 -0.17
CA ASP A 11 12.32 18.24 -1.56
C ASP A 11 13.06 16.91 -1.75
N SER A 12 13.72 16.41 -0.70
CA SER A 12 14.37 15.09 -0.70
C SER A 12 13.41 13.91 -0.90
N GLU A 13 12.09 14.10 -0.72
CA GLU A 13 11.06 13.06 -0.86
C GLU A 13 10.41 13.04 -2.24
N ALA A 14 10.66 14.06 -3.08
CA ALA A 14 10.20 14.12 -4.46
C ALA A 14 10.52 12.85 -5.28
N PRO A 15 11.77 12.30 -5.29
CA PRO A 15 12.07 11.09 -6.06
C PRO A 15 11.29 9.87 -5.57
N PHE A 16 10.97 9.81 -4.27
CA PHE A 16 10.17 8.72 -3.71
C PHE A 16 8.70 8.80 -4.14
N ILE A 17 8.13 10.00 -4.17
CA ILE A 17 6.76 10.22 -4.64
C ILE A 17 6.64 9.79 -6.11
N GLU A 18 7.59 10.14 -6.95
CA GLU A 18 7.62 9.72 -8.36
C GLU A 18 7.73 8.20 -8.49
N GLN A 19 8.58 7.56 -7.69
CA GLN A 19 8.73 6.11 -7.66
C GLN A 19 7.42 5.40 -7.27
N VAL A 20 6.75 5.85 -6.21
CA VAL A 20 5.46 5.29 -5.78
C VAL A 20 4.39 5.52 -6.85
N THR A 21 4.34 6.70 -7.43
CA THR A 21 3.40 7.01 -8.52
C THR A 21 3.60 6.07 -9.71
N GLY A 22 4.85 5.75 -10.04
CA GLY A 22 5.20 4.75 -11.05
C GLY A 22 4.64 3.38 -10.71
N TRP A 23 4.79 2.91 -9.47
CA TRP A 23 4.21 1.63 -9.03
C TRP A 23 2.69 1.62 -9.10
N LEU A 24 2.03 2.69 -8.64
CA LEU A 24 0.58 2.79 -8.68
C LEU A 24 0.05 2.73 -10.12
N ARG A 25 0.71 3.43 -11.05
CA ARG A 25 0.39 3.36 -12.48
C ARG A 25 0.61 1.97 -13.05
N GLN A 26 1.71 1.29 -12.70
CA GLN A 26 1.96 -0.08 -13.16
C GLN A 26 0.90 -1.06 -12.64
N VAL A 27 0.49 -0.94 -11.37
CA VAL A 27 -0.57 -1.78 -10.79
C VAL A 27 -1.92 -1.50 -11.47
N ALA A 28 -2.21 -0.23 -11.75
CA ALA A 28 -3.42 0.18 -12.44
C ALA A 28 -3.45 -0.33 -13.90
N ASP A 29 -2.35 -0.17 -14.64
CA ASP A 29 -2.28 -0.47 -16.07
C ASP A 29 -2.05 -1.96 -16.37
N GLN A 30 -1.10 -2.59 -15.66
CA GLN A 30 -0.69 -3.97 -15.91
C GLN A 30 -1.49 -4.99 -15.09
N TYR A 31 -2.39 -4.54 -14.21
CA TYR A 31 -3.18 -5.39 -13.30
C TYR A 31 -2.33 -6.35 -12.44
N ARG A 32 -1.03 -6.04 -12.29
CA ARG A 32 -0.08 -6.90 -11.58
C ARG A 32 0.18 -6.32 -10.18
N PRO A 33 0.09 -7.14 -9.12
CA PRO A 33 0.46 -6.68 -7.79
C PRO A 33 1.98 -6.42 -7.71
N ILE A 34 2.36 -5.33 -7.05
CA ILE A 34 3.76 -4.94 -6.86
C ILE A 34 4.10 -5.01 -5.37
N LEU A 35 5.15 -5.76 -5.05
CA LEU A 35 5.73 -5.80 -3.72
C LEU A 35 6.94 -4.86 -3.68
N THR A 36 6.89 -3.87 -2.80
CA THR A 36 8.00 -2.94 -2.61
C THR A 36 9.15 -3.54 -1.79
N ALA A 37 10.27 -2.82 -1.79
CA ALA A 37 11.30 -2.98 -0.78
C ALA A 37 10.76 -2.63 0.62
N PHE A 38 11.62 -2.82 1.63
CA PHE A 38 11.34 -2.34 2.99
C PHE A 38 11.36 -0.81 3.00
N LEU A 39 10.23 -0.24 3.42
CA LEU A 39 10.01 1.18 3.52
C LEU A 39 10.00 1.60 4.98
N ASN A 40 10.52 2.79 5.25
CA ASN A 40 10.48 3.41 6.57
C ASN A 40 9.04 3.86 6.91
N PRO A 41 8.71 4.04 8.21
CA PRO A 41 7.39 4.52 8.62
C PRO A 41 6.97 5.81 7.91
N ARG A 42 7.93 6.73 7.70
CA ARG A 42 7.72 7.96 6.93
C ARG A 42 7.32 7.69 5.48
N GLN A 43 8.05 6.84 4.78
CA GLN A 43 7.76 6.47 3.38
C GLN A 43 6.42 5.75 3.24
N ILE A 44 6.08 4.89 4.21
CA ILE A 44 4.78 4.20 4.26
C ILE A 44 3.64 5.22 4.35
N TYR A 45 3.79 6.27 5.17
CA TYR A 45 2.79 7.33 5.28
C TYR A 45 2.57 8.09 3.95
N ILE A 46 3.65 8.39 3.22
CA ILE A 46 3.57 9.00 1.88
C ILE A 46 2.81 8.08 0.92
N ALA A 47 3.20 6.81 0.85
CA ALA A 47 2.55 5.83 0.01
C ALA A 47 1.05 5.68 0.33
N GLN A 48 0.70 5.64 1.62
CA GLN A 48 -0.69 5.58 2.08
C GLN A 48 -1.50 6.80 1.66
N THR A 49 -0.90 7.98 1.72
CA THR A 49 -1.54 9.22 1.28
C THR A 49 -1.78 9.22 -0.23
N LEU A 50 -0.82 8.74 -1.02
CA LEU A 50 -0.95 8.63 -2.48
C LEU A 50 -1.99 7.59 -2.89
N VAL A 51 -1.99 6.42 -2.24
CA VAL A 51 -2.99 5.37 -2.50
C VAL A 51 -4.39 5.82 -2.13
N ASN A 52 -4.58 6.54 -1.03
CA ASN A 52 -5.90 7.04 -0.63
C ASN A 52 -6.52 8.01 -1.65
N GLN A 53 -5.73 8.59 -2.55
CA GLN A 53 -6.24 9.42 -3.65
C GLN A 53 -6.75 8.59 -4.84
N LEU A 54 -6.38 7.29 -4.91
CA LEU A 54 -6.75 6.37 -5.96
C LEU A 54 -7.74 5.34 -5.42
N ASP A 55 -9.01 5.43 -5.80
CA ASP A 55 -10.03 4.50 -5.30
C ASP A 55 -9.80 3.04 -5.76
N ASP A 56 -9.12 2.92 -6.90
CA ASP A 56 -8.92 1.68 -7.61
C ASP A 56 -7.68 0.89 -7.15
N VAL A 57 -6.77 1.49 -6.38
CA VAL A 57 -5.57 0.80 -5.87
C VAL A 57 -5.68 0.65 -4.36
N ARG A 58 -5.30 -0.52 -3.84
CA ARG A 58 -5.17 -0.78 -2.41
C ARG A 58 -3.72 -1.04 -2.06
N MET A 59 -3.37 -0.76 -0.81
CA MET A 59 -2.09 -1.13 -0.25
C MET A 59 -2.22 -1.93 1.04
N ARG A 60 -1.25 -2.79 1.30
CA ARG A 60 -1.07 -3.51 2.57
C ARG A 60 0.39 -3.48 2.98
N ALA A 61 0.66 -3.05 4.22
CA ALA A 61 1.99 -3.12 4.79
C ALA A 61 2.16 -4.43 5.58
N SER A 62 3.34 -5.06 5.45
CA SER A 62 3.74 -6.23 6.23
C SER A 62 5.19 -6.08 6.68
N GLY A 63 5.38 -6.05 8.00
CA GLY A 63 6.67 -6.26 8.64
C GLY A 63 6.76 -7.71 9.11
N GLY A 64 7.91 -8.37 8.95
CA GLY A 64 8.06 -9.80 9.30
C GLY A 64 7.88 -10.13 10.79
N PHE A 65 7.69 -9.13 11.65
CA PHE A 65 7.45 -9.25 13.08
C PHE A 65 6.47 -8.17 13.55
N GLU A 66 5.76 -8.42 14.67
CA GLU A 66 4.91 -7.43 15.31
C GLU A 66 5.75 -6.23 15.76
N GLY A 67 5.48 -5.05 15.19
CA GLY A 67 6.19 -3.81 15.52
C GLY A 67 7.41 -3.48 14.65
N ALA A 68 7.62 -4.17 13.52
CA ALA A 68 8.70 -3.81 12.61
C ALA A 68 8.57 -2.38 12.07
N GLU A 69 9.59 -1.56 12.31
CA GLU A 69 9.68 -0.19 11.79
C GLU A 69 9.80 -0.19 10.26
N LEU A 70 10.53 -1.16 9.72
CA LEU A 70 10.70 -1.38 8.29
C LEU A 70 9.64 -2.39 7.81
N GLN A 71 8.75 -1.95 6.92
CA GLN A 71 7.68 -2.80 6.38
C GLN A 71 7.69 -2.79 4.86
N ARG A 72 7.32 -3.92 4.25
CA ARG A 72 7.12 -4.02 2.80
C ARG A 72 5.68 -3.68 2.48
N ILE A 73 5.44 -2.97 1.41
CA ILE A 73 4.10 -2.63 0.95
C ILE A 73 3.77 -3.48 -0.28
N LEU A 74 2.60 -4.11 -0.25
CA LEU A 74 1.99 -4.73 -1.41
C LEU A 74 0.94 -3.77 -1.97
N PHE A 75 1.15 -3.33 -3.20
CA PHE A 75 0.15 -2.59 -3.98
C PHE A 75 -0.62 -3.56 -4.87
N THR A 76 -1.94 -3.48 -4.82
CA THR A 76 -2.85 -4.36 -5.57
C THR A 76 -4.03 -3.56 -6.10
N ARG A 77 -4.53 -3.86 -7.30
CA ARG A 77 -5.77 -3.26 -7.80
C ARG A 77 -6.98 -3.76 -6.98
N CYS A 78 -7.92 -2.87 -6.69
CA CYS A 78 -9.16 -3.11 -5.99
C CYS A 78 -10.20 -3.73 -6.95
N ILE A 79 -9.96 -4.96 -7.39
CA ILE A 79 -10.78 -5.56 -8.46
C ILE A 79 -12.17 -6.01 -8.00
N THR A 80 -12.41 -6.12 -6.69
CA THR A 80 -13.73 -6.36 -6.07
C THR A 80 -13.51 -6.37 -4.55
N ASN A 81 -14.61 -6.32 -3.78
CA ASN A 81 -14.68 -6.47 -2.32
C ASN A 81 -14.20 -7.87 -1.85
N LEU A 82 -13.06 -8.35 -2.36
CA LEU A 82 -12.44 -9.56 -1.86
C LEU A 82 -11.76 -9.23 -0.53
N LYS A 83 -12.44 -9.69 0.51
CA LYS A 83 -11.90 -10.03 1.80
C LYS A 83 -10.77 -11.05 1.59
N TRP A 84 -9.58 -10.56 1.24
CA TRP A 84 -8.44 -11.42 0.88
C TRP A 84 -7.70 -11.88 2.15
N PRO A 85 -7.65 -13.20 2.42
CA PRO A 85 -6.94 -13.79 3.56
C PRO A 85 -5.45 -14.03 3.23
N ILE A 86 -4.76 -13.10 2.55
CA ILE A 86 -3.37 -13.33 2.10
C ILE A 86 -2.38 -13.27 3.28
N PHE A 87 -2.84 -12.86 4.46
CA PHE A 87 -2.06 -12.87 5.71
C PHE A 87 -2.67 -13.71 6.84
N LYS A 88 -3.74 -14.47 6.59
CA LYS A 88 -4.29 -15.38 7.61
C LYS A 88 -3.76 -16.79 7.41
N SER A 89 -2.65 -17.08 8.08
CA SER A 89 -2.49 -18.38 8.70
C SER A 89 -3.73 -18.63 9.57
N HIS A 90 -4.35 -19.80 9.38
CA HIS A 90 -5.39 -20.45 10.20
C HIS A 90 -6.88 -20.28 9.85
N CYS A 91 -7.44 -21.47 9.63
CA CYS A 91 -8.80 -21.98 9.80
C CYS A 91 -9.90 -21.45 8.88
N LEU A 92 -10.04 -22.18 7.78
CA LEU A 92 -11.23 -22.29 6.97
C LEU A 92 -12.33 -23.02 7.79
N THR A 93 -13.45 -22.36 8.04
CA THR A 93 -14.72 -23.07 8.23
C THR A 93 -15.74 -22.41 7.32
N LEU A 94 -15.93 -23.05 6.18
CA LEU A 94 -17.02 -22.80 5.25
C LEU A 94 -18.32 -23.13 5.95
N PHE A 95 -19.20 -22.14 6.06
CA PHE A 95 -20.63 -22.36 6.23
C PHE A 95 -21.35 -21.45 5.23
N ILE A 96 -21.82 -22.08 4.16
CA ILE A 96 -22.82 -21.58 3.20
C ILE A 96 -23.92 -22.67 3.24
N PRO A 97 -25.20 -22.27 3.24
CA PRO A 97 -26.23 -22.72 4.19
C PRO A 97 -26.79 -24.13 3.95
#